data_AF-A0AAJ1GFB7-F1
#
_entry.id   AF-A0AAJ1GFB7-F1
#
_cell.length_a   1.000
_cell.length_b   1.000
_cell.length_c   1.000
_cell.angle_alpha   90.00
_cell.angle_beta   90.00
_cell.angle_gamma   90.00
#
_symmetry.space_group_name_H-M   'P 1'
#
loop_
_entity.id
_entity.type
_entity.pdbx_description
1 polymer ?
#
loop_
_entity_poly.entity_id
_entity_poly.type
_entity_poly.pdbx_seq_one_letter_code
_entity_poly.pdbx_strand_id
1 'polypeptide(L)'
;AHLLVDLLIRDGIATKKEKEKETKLYIGEMTDKKGLFFCLSRMNNSIKSIEKWEFEKNYRYSMLFQFSGFNESILQELTANQDAFWYNDIEEYEELNAIIQKPSIVKENDKYIIKFNLRLDATDTFGEELKKRYSVIGIFYIAENIFEVRFDGLAAQFSKDKFRFAQNVLTWARTYMKVNLIPIELDDIVDYIKRNGKEKDVVLAGQDMLMASGAKATIDIGNDDNEILPFIGELKAIMEEYSEELSKVAELKTALDDFIYEKENLSEFPWVKFKFGEKSIEVKFTFNYGKENGCLLQHLYSPLKSNQGRERMDYVTNYIIDVRNIIAELPTEQD
;
A
#
# COMPACT_ATOMS: atom_id res chain seq x y z
N ALA A 1 17.99 -4.27 -7.55
CA ALA A 1 18.87 -5.16 -8.36
C ALA A 1 18.54 -6.62 -8.07
N HIS A 2 18.76 -7.11 -6.85
CA HIS A 2 18.47 -8.50 -6.46
C HIS A 2 17.08 -8.99 -6.88
N LEU A 3 16.00 -8.31 -6.45
CA LEU A 3 14.61 -8.66 -6.82
C LEU A 3 14.37 -8.73 -8.34
N LEU A 4 14.97 -7.83 -9.10
CA LEU A 4 14.82 -7.82 -10.57
C LEU A 4 15.61 -8.94 -11.24
N VAL A 5 16.75 -9.33 -10.66
CA VAL A 5 17.50 -10.50 -11.14
C VAL A 5 16.71 -11.79 -10.88
N ASP A 6 16.14 -11.93 -9.69
CA ASP A 6 15.30 -13.09 -9.36
C ASP A 6 14.07 -13.18 -10.25
N LEU A 7 13.43 -12.03 -10.56
CA LEU A 7 12.38 -11.92 -11.57
C LEU A 7 12.84 -12.44 -12.93
N LEU A 8 13.95 -11.94 -13.46
CA LEU A 8 14.45 -12.36 -14.78
C LEU A 8 14.84 -13.85 -14.83
N ILE A 9 15.30 -14.41 -13.71
CA ILE A 9 15.57 -15.86 -13.60
C ILE A 9 14.26 -16.65 -13.60
N ARG A 10 13.26 -16.20 -12.82
CA ARG A 10 11.94 -16.81 -12.73
C ARG A 10 11.23 -16.82 -14.08
N ASP A 11 11.33 -15.73 -14.82
CA ASP A 11 10.72 -15.56 -16.14
C ASP A 11 11.53 -16.27 -17.25
N GLY A 12 12.60 -16.98 -16.89
CA GLY A 12 13.38 -17.82 -17.79
C GLY A 12 14.34 -17.04 -18.70
N ILE A 13 14.55 -15.75 -18.47
CA ILE A 13 15.40 -14.87 -19.28
C ILE A 13 16.87 -15.02 -18.89
N ALA A 14 17.14 -15.11 -17.58
CA ALA A 14 18.48 -15.22 -17.03
C ALA A 14 18.68 -16.54 -16.28
N THR A 15 19.93 -16.93 -16.07
CA THR A 15 20.28 -18.11 -15.27
C THR A 15 21.60 -17.93 -14.52
N LYS A 16 21.66 -18.51 -13.32
CA LYS A 16 22.91 -18.67 -12.56
C LYS A 16 23.56 -20.05 -12.79
N LYS A 17 22.97 -20.91 -13.62
CA LYS A 17 23.45 -22.27 -13.91
C LYS A 17 24.15 -22.29 -15.25
N GLU A 18 25.43 -22.65 -15.26
CA GLU A 18 26.23 -22.64 -16.50
C GLU A 18 25.66 -23.55 -17.59
N LYS A 19 25.11 -24.70 -17.23
CA LYS A 19 24.49 -25.66 -18.16
C LYS A 19 23.29 -25.12 -18.95
N GLU A 20 22.70 -23.99 -18.54
CA GLU A 20 21.55 -23.37 -19.19
C GLU A 20 21.93 -22.21 -20.14
N LYS A 21 23.24 -21.90 -20.30
CA LYS A 21 23.74 -20.73 -21.04
C LYS A 21 23.40 -20.69 -22.53
N GLU A 22 23.06 -21.84 -23.12
CA GLU A 22 22.68 -21.94 -24.54
C GLU A 22 21.28 -21.36 -24.81
N THR A 23 20.42 -21.28 -23.79
CA THR A 23 19.01 -20.85 -23.93
C THR A 23 18.67 -19.60 -23.13
N LYS A 24 19.52 -19.23 -22.18
CA LYS A 24 19.29 -18.11 -21.24
C LYS A 24 20.57 -17.31 -21.04
N LEU A 25 20.42 -16.05 -20.61
CA LEU A 25 21.58 -15.22 -20.26
C LEU A 25 22.24 -15.71 -18.97
N TYR A 26 23.46 -16.24 -19.08
CA TYR A 26 24.24 -16.65 -17.92
C TYR A 26 24.80 -15.44 -17.16
N ILE A 27 24.45 -15.33 -15.88
CA ILE A 27 24.86 -14.25 -14.97
C ILE A 27 25.47 -14.78 -13.66
N GLY A 28 25.83 -16.07 -13.59
CA GLY A 28 26.28 -16.75 -12.37
C GLY A 28 27.55 -16.16 -11.74
N GLU A 29 28.42 -15.53 -12.54
CA GLU A 29 29.67 -14.91 -12.10
C GLU A 29 29.54 -13.39 -11.85
N MET A 30 28.35 -12.83 -12.07
CA MET A 30 28.11 -11.39 -11.97
C MET A 30 27.45 -11.04 -10.64
N THR A 31 27.76 -9.86 -10.11
CA THR A 31 26.93 -9.27 -9.05
C THR A 31 25.54 -8.96 -9.59
N ASP A 32 24.49 -8.97 -8.77
CA ASP A 32 23.12 -8.76 -9.26
C ASP A 32 22.97 -7.43 -10.02
N LYS A 33 23.72 -6.38 -9.64
CA LYS A 33 23.71 -5.10 -10.37
C LYS A 33 24.31 -5.23 -11.77
N LYS A 34 25.44 -5.94 -11.91
CA LYS A 34 26.08 -6.18 -13.21
C LYS A 34 25.26 -7.14 -14.06
N GLY A 35 24.72 -8.21 -13.47
CA GLY A 35 23.84 -9.17 -14.14
C GLY A 35 22.58 -8.51 -14.68
N LEU A 36 21.92 -7.66 -13.89
CA LEU A 36 20.75 -6.89 -14.35
C LEU A 36 21.11 -6.00 -15.55
N PHE A 37 22.20 -5.23 -15.47
CA PHE A 37 22.64 -4.37 -16.58
C PHE A 37 22.96 -5.19 -17.84
N PHE A 38 23.58 -6.36 -17.66
CA PHE A 38 23.86 -7.29 -18.75
C PHE A 38 22.57 -7.80 -19.43
N CYS A 39 21.54 -8.16 -18.66
CA CYS A 39 20.25 -8.58 -19.21
C CYS A 39 19.55 -7.45 -19.97
N LEU A 40 19.48 -6.26 -19.37
CA LEU A 40 18.82 -5.09 -19.97
C LEU A 40 19.49 -4.62 -21.28
N SER A 41 20.80 -4.81 -21.41
CA SER A 41 21.54 -4.42 -22.62
C SER A 41 21.50 -5.45 -23.75
N ARG A 42 21.01 -6.68 -23.49
CA ARG A 42 21.08 -7.78 -24.46
C ARG A 42 19.74 -8.34 -24.91
N MET A 43 18.70 -8.25 -24.08
CA MET A 43 17.42 -8.87 -24.39
C MET A 43 16.27 -7.93 -24.11
N ASN A 44 15.50 -7.65 -25.17
CA ASN A 44 14.30 -6.83 -25.09
C ASN A 44 13.27 -7.39 -24.10
N ASN A 45 13.14 -8.72 -24.06
CA ASN A 45 12.24 -9.38 -23.12
C ASN A 45 12.60 -9.13 -21.65
N SER A 46 13.84 -8.72 -21.33
CA SER A 46 14.22 -8.29 -19.98
C SER A 46 13.49 -7.03 -19.54
N ILE A 47 13.36 -6.05 -20.44
CA ILE A 47 12.62 -4.82 -20.15
C ILE A 47 11.14 -5.15 -20.03
N LYS A 48 10.59 -5.97 -20.93
CA LYS A 48 9.19 -6.40 -20.86
C LYS A 48 8.81 -7.13 -19.57
N SER A 49 9.66 -8.04 -19.11
CA SER A 49 9.49 -8.70 -17.81
C SER A 49 9.40 -7.67 -16.66
N ILE A 50 10.22 -6.61 -16.68
CA ILE A 50 10.16 -5.55 -15.67
C ILE A 50 8.87 -4.71 -15.82
N GLU A 51 8.50 -4.34 -17.04
CA GLU A 51 7.26 -3.58 -17.30
C GLU A 51 6.03 -4.33 -16.79
N LYS A 52 5.95 -5.63 -17.07
CA LYS A 52 4.88 -6.49 -16.57
C LYS A 52 4.90 -6.55 -15.04
N TRP A 53 6.07 -6.80 -14.46
CA TRP A 53 6.25 -6.85 -13.02
C TRP A 53 5.84 -5.55 -12.31
N GLU A 54 5.95 -4.38 -12.92
CA GLU A 54 5.51 -3.13 -12.31
C GLU A 54 3.98 -3.05 -12.10
N PHE A 55 3.17 -3.80 -12.87
CA PHE A 55 1.73 -3.95 -12.59
C PHE A 55 1.47 -4.82 -11.35
N GLU A 56 2.39 -5.75 -11.07
CA GLU A 56 2.23 -6.81 -10.07
C GLU A 56 3.13 -6.66 -8.84
N LYS A 57 3.99 -5.65 -8.78
CA LYS A 57 4.93 -5.53 -7.65
C LYS A 57 4.24 -5.04 -6.39
N ASN A 58 4.88 -5.29 -5.26
CA ASN A 58 4.54 -4.61 -4.03
C ASN A 58 5.03 -3.16 -4.08
N TYR A 59 4.09 -2.24 -3.91
CA TYR A 59 4.39 -0.85 -3.66
C TYR A 59 4.43 -0.60 -2.15
N ARG A 60 5.21 0.40 -1.74
CA ARG A 60 5.31 0.76 -0.32
C ARG A 60 4.04 1.42 0.24
N TYR A 61 3.32 2.16 -0.58
CA TYR A 61 2.19 2.98 -0.16
C TYR A 61 0.96 2.75 -1.04
N SER A 62 -0.22 2.89 -0.46
CA SER A 62 -1.46 3.08 -1.18
C SER A 62 -2.44 4.03 -0.51
N MET A 63 -3.43 4.51 -1.28
CA MET A 63 -4.54 5.34 -0.81
C MET A 63 -5.82 4.94 -1.53
N LEU A 64 -6.93 4.92 -0.81
CA LEU A 64 -8.24 4.48 -1.30
C LEU A 64 -9.19 5.65 -1.46
N PHE A 65 -9.91 5.65 -2.58
CA PHE A 65 -10.89 6.65 -2.95
C PHE A 65 -12.17 5.95 -3.40
N GLN A 66 -13.32 6.46 -2.98
CA GLN A 66 -14.57 6.17 -3.63
C GLN A 66 -14.57 6.88 -4.99
N PHE A 67 -14.98 6.17 -6.05
CA PHE A 67 -15.15 6.81 -7.36
C PHE A 67 -16.57 6.70 -7.89
N SER A 68 -16.90 7.61 -8.80
CA SER A 68 -18.10 7.54 -9.65
C SER A 68 -17.83 8.10 -11.04
N GLY A 69 -18.68 7.75 -12.01
CA GLY A 69 -18.59 8.25 -13.38
C GLY A 69 -17.59 7.51 -14.28
N PHE A 70 -17.08 6.34 -13.86
CA PHE A 70 -16.23 5.52 -14.72
C PHE A 70 -17.01 5.06 -15.96
N ASN A 71 -16.40 5.25 -17.12
CA ASN A 71 -16.97 4.83 -18.40
C ASN A 71 -15.86 4.26 -19.30
N GLU A 72 -16.00 3.00 -19.70
CA GLU A 72 -15.04 2.31 -20.57
C GLU A 72 -14.91 2.96 -21.96
N SER A 73 -15.94 3.67 -22.45
CA SER A 73 -15.84 4.41 -23.72
C SER A 73 -14.80 5.54 -23.66
N ILE A 74 -14.58 6.15 -22.48
CA ILE A 74 -13.55 7.17 -22.30
C ILE A 74 -12.15 6.56 -22.44
N LEU A 75 -11.94 5.34 -21.94
CA LEU A 75 -10.68 4.63 -22.15
C LEU A 75 -10.44 4.36 -23.64
N GLN A 76 -11.48 3.96 -24.37
CA GLN A 76 -11.39 3.74 -25.81
C GLN A 76 -11.01 5.04 -26.54
N GLU A 77 -11.62 6.17 -26.20
CA GLU A 77 -11.25 7.49 -26.74
C GLU A 77 -9.80 7.88 -26.42
N LEU A 78 -9.35 7.72 -25.17
CA LEU A 78 -7.97 8.02 -24.77
C LEU A 78 -6.96 7.16 -25.54
N THR A 79 -7.27 5.88 -25.74
CA THR A 79 -6.41 4.98 -26.52
C THR A 79 -6.39 5.32 -28.01
N ALA A 80 -7.53 5.72 -28.59
CA ALA A 80 -7.59 6.18 -29.98
C ALA A 80 -6.77 7.47 -30.20
N ASN A 81 -6.74 8.35 -29.20
CA ASN A 81 -5.99 9.61 -29.23
C ASN A 81 -4.51 9.48 -28.84
N GLN A 82 -4.04 8.27 -28.50
CA GLN A 82 -2.67 8.01 -28.00
C GLN A 82 -2.34 8.73 -26.68
N ASP A 83 -3.37 9.00 -25.88
CA ASP A 83 -3.26 9.57 -24.53
C ASP A 83 -3.20 8.48 -23.44
N ALA A 84 -3.45 7.23 -23.81
CA ALA A 84 -3.22 6.01 -23.03
C ALA A 84 -2.99 4.82 -23.97
N PHE A 85 -2.46 3.72 -23.46
CA PHE A 85 -2.12 2.54 -24.26
C PHE A 85 -2.57 1.26 -23.57
N TRP A 86 -3.10 0.30 -24.31
CA TRP A 86 -3.27 -1.05 -23.80
C TRP A 86 -1.91 -1.72 -23.70
N TYR A 87 -1.57 -2.23 -22.52
CA TYR A 87 -0.30 -2.91 -22.32
C TYR A 87 -0.26 -4.20 -23.15
N ASN A 88 0.84 -4.39 -23.89
CA ASN A 88 1.09 -5.56 -24.72
C ASN A 88 2.50 -6.11 -24.43
N ASP A 89 2.58 -7.42 -24.18
CA ASP A 89 3.82 -8.16 -23.94
C ASP A 89 4.71 -8.28 -25.20
N ILE A 90 4.21 -7.89 -26.38
CA ILE A 90 4.85 -8.14 -27.69
C ILE A 90 5.40 -6.85 -28.35
N GLU A 91 4.83 -5.68 -28.06
CA GLU A 91 5.17 -4.40 -28.72
C GLU A 91 6.44 -3.72 -28.17
N GLU A 92 6.74 -2.51 -28.66
CA GLU A 92 7.85 -1.67 -28.16
C GLU A 92 7.71 -1.34 -26.66
N TYR A 93 8.81 -0.94 -26.03
CA TYR A 93 8.85 -0.60 -24.60
C TYR A 93 7.98 0.61 -24.26
N GLU A 94 7.48 0.63 -23.03
CA GLU A 94 6.72 1.76 -22.51
C GLU A 94 7.62 3.00 -22.44
N GLU A 95 7.11 4.12 -22.97
CA GLU A 95 7.77 5.41 -22.86
C GLU A 95 7.93 5.84 -21.40
N LEU A 96 9.09 6.44 -21.10
CA LEU A 96 9.35 7.06 -19.79
C LEU A 96 9.09 8.55 -19.87
N ASN A 97 8.11 9.02 -19.10
CA ASN A 97 7.68 10.41 -19.11
C ASN A 97 8.32 11.21 -17.96
N ALA A 98 8.47 12.52 -18.12
CA ALA A 98 8.89 13.39 -17.01
C ALA A 98 7.74 13.71 -16.04
N ILE A 99 6.49 13.52 -16.49
CA ILE A 99 5.25 13.81 -15.77
C ILE A 99 4.24 12.68 -15.93
N ILE A 100 3.18 12.67 -15.11
CA ILE A 100 2.06 11.72 -15.22
C ILE A 100 1.29 12.04 -16.51
N GLN A 101 1.46 11.18 -17.51
CA GLN A 101 0.75 11.20 -18.78
C GLN A 101 0.87 9.84 -19.45
N LYS A 102 0.05 9.57 -20.46
CA LYS A 102 0.19 8.42 -21.35
C LYS A 102 0.36 7.08 -20.63
N PRO A 103 -0.56 6.70 -19.72
CA PRO A 103 -0.41 5.46 -18.99
C PRO A 103 -0.61 4.24 -19.87
N SER A 104 -0.04 3.12 -19.40
CA SER A 104 -0.34 1.79 -19.92
C SER A 104 -1.43 1.12 -19.09
N ILE A 105 -2.34 0.40 -19.73
CA ILE A 105 -3.57 -0.12 -19.13
C ILE A 105 -3.60 -1.65 -19.24
N VAL A 106 -3.95 -2.31 -18.15
CA VAL A 106 -4.30 -3.73 -18.11
C VAL A 106 -5.72 -3.87 -17.57
N LYS A 107 -6.53 -4.72 -18.20
CA LYS A 107 -7.85 -5.15 -17.69
C LYS A 107 -7.71 -6.55 -17.12
N GLU A 108 -8.06 -6.71 -15.84
CA GLU A 108 -8.05 -7.99 -15.13
C GLU A 108 -9.42 -8.22 -14.50
N ASN A 109 -10.22 -9.11 -15.07
CA ASN A 109 -11.61 -9.34 -14.64
C ASN A 109 -12.37 -8.00 -14.54
N ASP A 110 -12.89 -7.65 -13.37
CA ASP A 110 -13.60 -6.41 -13.07
C ASP A 110 -12.68 -5.27 -12.56
N LYS A 111 -11.39 -5.32 -12.91
CA LYS A 111 -10.40 -4.31 -12.53
C LYS A 111 -9.71 -3.71 -13.74
N TYR A 112 -9.47 -2.40 -13.67
CA TYR A 112 -8.59 -1.68 -14.61
C TYR A 112 -7.39 -1.13 -13.87
N ILE A 113 -6.20 -1.52 -14.31
CA ILE A 113 -4.93 -1.05 -13.76
C ILE A 113 -4.32 -0.09 -14.76
N ILE A 114 -4.10 1.13 -14.33
CA ILE A 114 -3.52 2.22 -15.12
C ILE A 114 -2.15 2.54 -14.55
N LYS A 115 -1.08 2.25 -15.29
CA LYS A 115 0.30 2.44 -14.87
C LYS A 115 0.95 3.61 -15.57
N PHE A 116 1.59 4.47 -14.79
CA PHE A 116 2.39 5.60 -15.26
C PHE A 116 3.86 5.33 -15.00
N ASN A 117 4.67 5.41 -16.04
CA ASN A 117 6.12 5.24 -15.94
C ASN A 117 6.85 6.56 -16.13
N LEU A 118 7.72 6.85 -15.17
CA LEU A 118 8.42 8.11 -15.06
C LEU A 118 9.93 7.91 -15.15
N ARG A 119 10.59 8.81 -15.87
CA ARG A 119 12.03 9.05 -15.75
C ARG A 119 12.23 10.23 -14.81
N LEU A 120 12.86 9.95 -13.69
CA LEU A 120 13.28 10.96 -12.73
C LEU A 120 14.77 11.21 -12.89
N ASP A 121 15.13 12.47 -13.07
CA ASP A 121 16.51 12.94 -13.08
C ASP A 121 16.73 13.81 -11.83
N ALA A 122 17.88 13.64 -11.17
CA ALA A 122 18.29 14.40 -9.99
C ALA A 122 19.81 14.57 -9.99
N THR A 123 20.33 15.39 -9.07
CA THR A 123 21.77 15.53 -8.84
C THR A 123 22.05 15.25 -7.38
N ASP A 124 23.11 14.47 -7.09
CA ASP A 124 23.51 14.19 -5.72
C ASP A 124 24.31 15.35 -5.10
N THR A 125 24.74 15.18 -3.84
CA THR A 125 25.51 16.21 -3.11
C THR A 125 26.91 16.46 -3.68
N PHE A 126 27.41 15.57 -4.54
CA PHE A 126 28.72 15.66 -5.17
C PHE A 126 28.64 16.17 -6.62
N GLY A 127 27.43 16.43 -7.13
CA GLY A 127 27.22 16.90 -8.50
C GLY A 127 26.97 15.80 -9.53
N GLU A 128 26.84 14.53 -9.10
CA GLU A 128 26.64 13.40 -10.00
C GLU A 128 25.17 13.31 -10.45
N GLU A 129 24.96 13.05 -11.75
CA GLU A 129 23.63 12.82 -12.30
C GLU A 129 23.05 11.48 -11.81
N LEU A 130 21.88 11.55 -11.18
CA LEU A 130 21.10 10.40 -10.76
C LEU A 130 19.88 10.23 -11.67
N LYS A 131 19.69 9.03 -12.20
CA LYS A 131 18.53 8.67 -13.04
C LYS A 131 17.78 7.50 -12.42
N LYS A 132 16.45 7.60 -12.40
CA LYS A 132 15.59 6.57 -11.82
C LYS A 132 14.32 6.38 -12.65
N ARG A 133 14.06 5.12 -13.04
CA ARG A 133 12.73 4.68 -13.47
C ARG A 133 11.83 4.56 -12.24
N TYR A 134 10.66 5.17 -12.29
CA TYR A 134 9.69 5.18 -11.19
C TYR A 134 8.28 4.94 -11.74
N SER A 135 7.54 4.01 -11.14
CA SER A 135 6.18 3.67 -11.54
C SER A 135 5.18 4.06 -10.45
N VAL A 136 3.99 4.46 -10.88
CA VAL A 136 2.80 4.65 -10.04
C VAL A 136 1.64 3.99 -10.74
N ILE A 137 0.79 3.28 -10.00
CA ILE A 137 -0.42 2.67 -10.57
C ILE A 137 -1.68 3.22 -9.90
N GLY A 138 -2.74 3.37 -10.69
CA GLY A 138 -4.11 3.52 -10.23
C GLY A 138 -4.90 2.26 -10.57
N ILE A 139 -5.69 1.74 -9.64
CA ILE A 139 -6.50 0.54 -9.82
C ILE A 139 -7.96 0.90 -9.60
N PHE A 140 -8.79 0.72 -10.63
CA PHE A 140 -10.24 0.79 -10.51
C PHE A 140 -10.79 -0.60 -10.19
N TYR A 141 -11.34 -0.76 -8.99
CA TYR A 141 -12.14 -1.89 -8.55
C TYR A 141 -13.60 -1.58 -8.90
N ILE A 142 -14.08 -2.09 -10.04
CA ILE A 142 -15.32 -1.63 -10.65
C ILE A 142 -16.54 -2.01 -9.81
N ALA A 143 -16.60 -3.25 -9.31
CA ALA A 143 -17.74 -3.73 -8.54
C ALA A 143 -17.90 -2.98 -7.20
N GLU A 144 -16.79 -2.61 -6.58
CA GLU A 144 -16.72 -1.99 -5.26
C GLU A 144 -16.74 -0.45 -5.31
N ASN A 145 -16.66 0.11 -6.52
CA ASN A 145 -16.53 1.54 -6.79
C ASN A 145 -15.34 2.18 -6.04
N ILE A 146 -14.22 1.45 -5.95
CA ILE A 146 -12.99 1.89 -5.27
C ILE A 146 -11.87 2.15 -6.28
N PHE A 147 -11.20 3.28 -6.12
CA PHE A 147 -10.00 3.64 -6.84
C PHE A 147 -8.83 3.64 -5.86
N GLU A 148 -7.84 2.79 -6.10
CA GLU A 148 -6.63 2.72 -5.28
C GLU A 148 -5.43 3.27 -6.06
N VAL A 149 -4.71 4.21 -5.48
CA VAL A 149 -3.41 4.65 -6.01
C VAL A 149 -2.30 3.99 -5.23
N ARG A 150 -1.39 3.27 -5.91
CA ARG A 150 -0.23 2.61 -5.30
C ARG A 150 1.08 3.18 -5.82
N PHE A 151 2.02 3.44 -4.91
CA PHE A 151 3.28 4.12 -5.22
C PHE A 151 4.40 3.80 -4.22
N ASP A 152 5.65 4.04 -4.63
CA ASP A 152 6.83 3.79 -3.81
C ASP A 152 7.38 5.06 -3.15
N GLY A 153 8.15 4.89 -2.08
CA GLY A 153 8.90 6.00 -1.51
C GLY A 153 9.97 6.53 -2.47
N LEU A 154 10.09 7.85 -2.56
CA LEU A 154 11.19 8.51 -3.25
C LEU A 154 12.18 9.09 -2.25
N ALA A 155 13.46 9.01 -2.62
CA ALA A 155 14.52 9.70 -1.89
C ALA A 155 14.40 11.21 -2.15
N ALA A 156 14.78 12.02 -1.16
CA ALA A 156 14.56 13.46 -1.17
C ALA A 156 15.22 14.19 -2.35
N GLN A 157 16.27 13.59 -2.96
CA GLN A 157 16.93 14.13 -4.15
C GLN A 157 16.01 14.13 -5.37
N PHE A 158 15.10 13.14 -5.49
CA PHE A 158 14.18 13.03 -6.64
C PHE A 158 12.88 13.80 -6.42
N SER A 159 12.37 13.83 -5.20
CA SER A 159 11.22 14.66 -4.84
C SER A 159 11.19 14.91 -3.34
N LYS A 160 11.01 16.18 -2.95
CA LYS A 160 10.72 16.56 -1.55
C LYS A 160 9.28 16.26 -1.17
N ASP A 161 8.37 16.37 -2.13
CA ASP A 161 6.98 15.98 -1.96
C ASP A 161 6.81 14.50 -2.32
N LYS A 162 6.65 13.67 -1.29
CA LYS A 162 6.50 12.22 -1.42
C LYS A 162 5.17 11.83 -2.07
N PHE A 163 4.20 12.73 -2.12
CA PHE A 163 2.84 12.47 -2.57
C PHE A 163 2.53 13.07 -3.96
N ARG A 164 3.37 13.97 -4.45
CA ARG A 164 3.24 14.64 -5.76
C ARG A 164 2.77 13.73 -6.89
N PHE A 165 3.39 12.57 -7.08
CA PHE A 165 3.06 11.70 -8.20
C PHE A 165 1.70 11.01 -8.04
N ALA A 166 1.33 10.62 -6.81
CA ALA A 166 0.00 10.10 -6.53
C ALA A 166 -1.09 11.17 -6.74
N GLN A 167 -0.85 12.42 -6.30
CA GLN A 167 -1.75 13.56 -6.59
C GLN A 167 -1.94 13.79 -8.09
N ASN A 168 -0.85 13.68 -8.85
CA ASN A 168 -0.91 13.84 -10.29
C ASN A 168 -1.70 12.70 -10.95
N VAL A 169 -1.65 11.47 -10.43
CA VAL A 169 -2.52 10.37 -10.88
C VAL A 169 -4.00 10.65 -10.58
N LEU A 170 -4.32 11.15 -9.38
CA LEU A 170 -5.70 11.55 -9.03
C LEU A 170 -6.19 12.67 -9.97
N THR A 171 -5.33 13.65 -10.23
CA THR A 171 -5.63 14.77 -11.16
C THR A 171 -5.84 14.25 -12.58
N TRP A 172 -5.00 13.32 -13.03
CA TRP A 172 -5.14 12.70 -14.35
C TRP A 172 -6.46 11.95 -14.46
N ALA A 173 -6.83 11.15 -13.45
CA ALA A 173 -8.10 10.43 -13.42
C ALA A 173 -9.30 11.41 -13.45
N ARG A 174 -9.29 12.45 -12.62
CA ARG A 174 -10.35 13.48 -12.63
C ARG A 174 -10.49 14.19 -13.99
N THR A 175 -9.36 14.48 -14.64
CA THR A 175 -9.32 15.29 -15.87
C THR A 175 -9.64 14.47 -17.12
N TYR A 176 -8.94 13.34 -17.30
CA TYR A 176 -8.99 12.55 -18.53
C TYR A 176 -10.04 11.46 -18.45
N MET A 177 -10.14 10.76 -17.32
CA MET A 177 -11.17 9.73 -17.10
C MET A 177 -12.51 10.32 -16.68
N LYS A 178 -12.56 11.62 -16.38
CA LYS A 178 -13.76 12.36 -15.94
C LYS A 178 -14.46 11.72 -14.74
N VAL A 179 -13.69 11.04 -13.88
CA VAL A 179 -14.22 10.41 -12.67
C VAL A 179 -14.21 11.39 -11.50
N ASN A 180 -15.23 11.31 -10.66
CA ASN A 180 -15.18 11.93 -9.34
C ASN A 180 -14.41 11.01 -8.38
N LEU A 181 -13.57 11.57 -7.53
CA LEU A 181 -12.76 10.84 -6.56
C LEU A 181 -12.87 11.50 -5.19
N ILE A 182 -13.44 10.77 -4.24
CA ILE A 182 -13.62 11.17 -2.84
C ILE A 182 -12.75 10.25 -1.98
N PRO A 183 -11.85 10.78 -1.14
CA PRO A 183 -11.06 9.96 -0.22
C PRO A 183 -11.98 9.13 0.69
N ILE A 184 -11.62 7.87 0.93
CA ILE A 184 -12.34 7.04 1.90
C ILE A 184 -11.79 7.35 3.30
N GLU A 185 -12.67 7.79 4.19
CA GLU A 185 -12.39 7.89 5.63
C GLU A 185 -12.35 6.48 6.20
N LEU A 186 -11.26 6.15 6.89
CA LEU A 186 -11.02 4.79 7.39
C LEU A 186 -11.24 4.68 8.91
N ASP A 187 -11.71 5.73 9.57
CA ASP A 187 -11.88 5.79 11.02
C ASP A 187 -12.86 4.71 11.52
N ASP A 188 -14.06 4.64 10.94
CA ASP A 188 -15.06 3.61 11.27
C ASP A 188 -14.56 2.18 10.97
N ILE A 189 -13.80 2.03 9.87
CA ILE A 189 -13.20 0.75 9.48
C ILE A 189 -12.15 0.34 10.53
N VAL A 190 -11.30 1.26 10.96
CA VAL A 190 -10.29 1.02 11.99
C VAL A 190 -10.95 0.66 13.31
N ASP A 191 -12.01 1.36 13.71
CA ASP A 191 -12.73 1.07 14.94
C ASP A 191 -13.44 -0.29 14.89
N TYR A 192 -14.01 -0.66 13.75
CA TYR A 192 -14.53 -2.01 13.54
C TYR A 192 -13.44 -3.07 13.67
N ILE A 193 -12.27 -2.86 13.04
CA ILE A 193 -11.15 -3.82 13.11
C ILE A 193 -10.62 -3.93 14.54
N LYS A 194 -10.52 -2.83 15.30
CA LYS A 194 -10.11 -2.87 16.72
C LYS A 194 -11.02 -3.77 17.56
N ARG A 195 -12.34 -3.75 17.29
CA ARG A 195 -13.35 -4.51 18.05
C ARG A 195 -13.46 -5.97 17.58
N ASN A 196 -13.42 -6.20 16.27
CA ASN A 196 -13.79 -7.49 15.66
C ASN A 196 -12.63 -8.18 14.91
N GLY A 197 -11.51 -7.50 14.70
CA GLY A 197 -10.40 -7.98 13.86
C GLY A 197 -9.76 -9.28 14.35
N LYS A 198 -9.76 -9.52 15.66
CA LYS A 198 -9.21 -10.74 16.27
C LYS A 198 -9.84 -12.03 15.72
N GLU A 199 -11.13 -12.00 15.37
CA GLU A 199 -11.82 -13.16 14.77
C GLU A 199 -11.27 -13.55 13.39
N LYS A 200 -10.62 -12.60 12.72
CA LYS A 200 -9.98 -12.75 11.41
C LYS A 200 -8.45 -12.73 11.51
N ASP A 201 -7.90 -12.91 12.70
CA ASP A 201 -6.46 -12.86 12.95
C ASP A 201 -5.83 -11.51 12.52
N VAL A 202 -6.57 -10.42 12.75
CA VAL A 202 -6.11 -9.04 12.51
C VAL A 202 -6.03 -8.31 13.85
N VAL A 203 -4.81 -7.98 14.26
CA VAL A 203 -4.52 -7.40 15.58
C VAL A 203 -3.91 -6.01 15.45
N LEU A 204 -4.20 -5.16 16.43
CA LEU A 204 -3.63 -3.82 16.52
C LEU A 204 -2.18 -3.93 17.01
N ALA A 205 -1.22 -3.71 16.11
CA ALA A 205 0.21 -3.88 16.34
C ALA A 205 0.93 -2.60 16.80
N GLY A 206 0.26 -1.46 16.75
CA GLY A 206 0.77 -0.21 17.30
C GLY A 206 -0.11 0.98 16.95
N GLN A 207 0.06 2.09 17.67
CA GLN A 207 -0.67 3.33 17.44
C GLN A 207 0.05 4.53 18.02
N ASP A 208 -0.22 5.71 17.47
CA ASP A 208 0.19 6.99 18.05
C ASP A 208 -1.04 7.67 18.65
N MET A 209 -0.87 8.25 19.82
CA MET A 209 -1.94 8.81 20.63
C MET A 209 -1.62 10.27 20.94
N LEU A 210 -2.54 11.15 20.60
CA LEU A 210 -2.59 12.53 21.09
C LEU A 210 -3.72 12.59 22.11
N MET A 211 -3.35 12.68 23.39
CA MET A 211 -4.30 12.69 24.50
C MET A 211 -4.96 14.07 24.62
N ALA A 212 -6.18 14.12 25.15
CA ALA A 212 -6.90 15.38 25.43
C ALA A 212 -6.12 16.35 26.34
N SER A 213 -5.22 15.83 27.18
CA SER A 213 -4.29 16.64 27.99
C SER A 213 -3.19 17.34 27.20
N GLY A 214 -3.07 17.10 25.90
CA GLY A 214 -1.98 17.56 25.03
C GLY A 214 -0.73 16.67 25.08
N ALA A 215 -0.72 15.61 25.89
CA ALA A 215 0.36 14.63 25.92
C ALA A 215 0.35 13.73 24.67
N LYS A 216 1.54 13.28 24.26
CA LYS A 216 1.72 12.37 23.13
C LYS A 216 2.38 11.07 23.55
N ALA A 217 1.87 9.94 23.09
CA ALA A 217 2.46 8.62 23.30
C ALA A 217 2.42 7.80 22.02
N THR A 218 3.49 7.07 21.74
CA THR A 218 3.51 6.04 20.68
C THR A 218 3.66 4.68 21.34
N ILE A 219 2.76 3.76 21.01
CA ILE A 219 2.70 2.41 21.56
C ILE A 219 2.91 1.43 20.41
N ASP A 220 3.85 0.49 20.58
CA ASP A 220 4.16 -0.54 19.58
C ASP A 220 4.41 -1.86 20.32
N ILE A 221 3.87 -2.96 19.81
CA ILE A 221 3.92 -4.28 20.46
C ILE A 221 5.34 -4.87 20.42
N GLY A 222 6.21 -4.41 19.52
CA GLY A 222 7.59 -4.93 19.44
C GLY A 222 7.61 -6.45 19.19
N ASN A 223 8.32 -7.19 20.05
CA ASN A 223 8.39 -8.67 20.03
C ASN A 223 7.68 -9.27 21.25
N ASP A 224 6.50 -8.78 21.62
CA ASP A 224 5.67 -9.42 22.64
C ASP A 224 4.95 -10.65 22.05
N ASP A 225 5.16 -11.81 22.68
CA ASP A 225 4.55 -13.10 22.30
C ASP A 225 3.03 -13.08 22.51
N ASN A 226 2.51 -12.22 23.39
CA ASN A 226 1.09 -12.13 23.70
C ASN A 226 0.33 -11.15 22.81
N GLU A 227 1.03 -10.40 21.95
CA GLU A 227 0.47 -9.35 21.09
C GLU A 227 -0.44 -8.35 21.86
N ILE A 228 -0.04 -7.99 23.08
CA ILE A 228 -0.76 -7.04 23.92
C ILE A 228 -0.16 -5.65 23.72
N LEU A 229 -1.01 -4.64 23.55
CA LEU A 229 -0.55 -3.26 23.52
C LEU A 229 -0.02 -2.84 24.91
N PRO A 230 1.21 -2.29 25.00
CA PRO A 230 1.77 -1.85 26.27
C PRO A 230 0.88 -0.84 27.00
N PHE A 231 0.95 -0.86 28.33
CA PHE A 231 0.21 0.00 29.27
C PHE A 231 -1.31 -0.22 29.29
N ILE A 232 -2.04 0.02 28.20
CA ILE A 232 -3.51 -0.07 28.20
C ILE A 232 -3.98 -1.52 28.13
N GLY A 233 -3.39 -2.32 27.24
CA GLY A 233 -3.71 -3.75 27.15
C GLY A 233 -3.28 -4.51 28.39
N GLU A 234 -2.09 -4.21 28.91
CA GLU A 234 -1.58 -4.77 30.16
C GLU A 234 -2.45 -4.40 31.36
N LEU A 235 -2.91 -3.14 31.46
CA LEU A 235 -3.81 -2.70 32.52
C LEU A 235 -5.15 -3.45 32.45
N LYS A 236 -5.72 -3.63 31.25
CA LYS A 236 -6.94 -4.42 31.06
C LYS A 236 -6.75 -5.87 31.51
N ALA A 237 -5.64 -6.49 31.14
CA ALA A 237 -5.32 -7.85 31.56
C ALA A 237 -5.20 -7.97 33.09
N ILE A 238 -4.52 -7.01 33.76
CA ILE A 238 -4.44 -6.95 35.22
C ILE A 238 -5.84 -6.75 35.83
N MET A 239 -6.66 -5.87 35.27
CA MET A 239 -8.02 -5.63 35.78
C MET A 239 -8.92 -6.85 35.65
N GLU A 240 -8.73 -7.67 34.62
CA GLU A 240 -9.44 -8.93 34.42
C GLU A 240 -8.97 -10.00 35.43
N GLU A 241 -7.64 -10.14 35.61
CA GLU A 241 -7.03 -11.08 36.57
C GLU A 241 -7.50 -10.82 38.01
N TYR A 242 -7.57 -9.55 38.42
CA TYR A 242 -7.96 -9.12 39.78
C TYR A 242 -9.39 -8.59 39.87
N SER A 243 -10.28 -9.04 38.97
CA SER A 243 -11.64 -8.51 38.87
C SER A 243 -12.48 -8.68 40.14
N GLU A 244 -12.30 -9.77 40.88
CA GLU A 244 -12.99 -10.03 42.15
C GLU A 244 -12.54 -9.05 43.25
N GLU A 245 -11.25 -8.77 43.37
CA GLU A 245 -10.70 -7.79 44.31
C GLU A 245 -11.10 -6.37 43.94
N LEU A 246 -11.02 -6.02 42.66
CA LEU A 246 -11.44 -4.71 42.15
C LEU A 246 -12.93 -4.45 42.38
N SER A 247 -13.77 -5.48 42.30
CA SER A 247 -15.21 -5.35 42.58
C SER A 247 -15.51 -4.91 44.03
N LYS A 248 -14.58 -5.16 44.97
CA LYS A 248 -14.71 -4.76 46.38
C LYS A 248 -14.35 -3.28 46.60
N VAL A 249 -13.72 -2.63 45.62
CA VAL A 249 -13.29 -1.22 45.68
C VAL A 249 -13.84 -0.47 44.46
N ALA A 250 -15.15 -0.23 44.46
CA ALA A 250 -15.87 0.33 43.31
C ALA A 250 -15.25 1.64 42.79
N GLU A 251 -14.82 2.54 43.69
CA GLU A 251 -14.19 3.81 43.28
C GLU A 251 -12.90 3.61 42.49
N LEU A 252 -12.05 2.65 42.89
CA LEU A 252 -10.81 2.33 42.17
C LEU A 252 -11.12 1.71 40.81
N LYS A 253 -12.09 0.79 40.76
CA LYS A 253 -12.52 0.18 39.49
C LYS A 253 -13.02 1.25 38.52
N THR A 254 -13.92 2.13 38.97
CA THR A 254 -14.43 3.24 38.16
C THR A 254 -13.31 4.16 37.69
N ALA A 255 -12.36 4.53 38.55
CA ALA A 255 -11.24 5.39 38.15
C ALA A 255 -10.34 4.75 37.08
N LEU A 256 -10.14 3.43 37.13
CA LEU A 256 -9.38 2.70 36.12
C LEU A 256 -10.15 2.56 34.80
N ASP A 257 -11.45 2.26 34.87
CA ASP A 257 -12.35 2.20 33.71
C ASP A 257 -12.42 3.58 33.01
N ASP A 258 -12.59 4.66 33.78
CA ASP A 258 -12.59 6.05 33.28
C ASP A 258 -11.25 6.41 32.64
N PHE A 259 -10.13 6.01 33.27
CA PHE A 259 -8.80 6.21 32.70
C PHE A 259 -8.65 5.52 31.34
N ILE A 260 -9.07 4.24 31.23
CA ILE A 260 -9.07 3.50 29.97
C ILE A 260 -9.95 4.19 28.94
N TYR A 261 -11.17 4.57 29.34
CA TYR A 261 -12.12 5.24 28.46
C TYR A 261 -11.56 6.55 27.90
N GLU A 262 -10.93 7.39 28.74
CA GLU A 262 -10.29 8.63 28.32
C GLU A 262 -9.20 8.36 27.27
N LYS A 263 -8.36 7.34 27.48
CA LYS A 263 -7.29 7.03 26.53
C LYS A 263 -7.81 6.44 25.23
N GLU A 264 -8.82 5.58 25.25
CA GLU A 264 -9.31 4.93 24.04
C GLU A 264 -10.30 5.76 23.21
N ASN A 265 -11.11 6.60 23.85
CA ASN A 265 -12.22 7.31 23.20
C ASN A 265 -12.02 8.81 23.10
N LEU A 266 -11.20 9.43 23.96
CA LEU A 266 -10.95 10.88 23.95
C LEU A 266 -9.57 11.25 23.38
N SER A 267 -8.75 10.26 22.99
CA SER A 267 -7.48 10.51 22.28
C SER A 267 -7.69 10.53 20.79
N GLU A 268 -6.97 11.40 20.09
CA GLU A 268 -6.83 11.33 18.64
C GLU A 268 -5.72 10.35 18.28
N PHE A 269 -5.93 9.59 17.20
CA PHE A 269 -4.95 8.62 16.71
C PHE A 269 -4.41 9.01 15.33
N PRO A 270 -3.32 9.79 15.22
CA PRO A 270 -2.77 10.20 13.93
C PRO A 270 -2.42 9.02 13.01
N TRP A 271 -2.04 7.88 13.60
CA TRP A 271 -1.89 6.65 12.87
C TRP A 271 -2.14 5.42 13.75
N VAL A 272 -2.57 4.34 13.11
CA VAL A 272 -2.67 3.00 13.69
C VAL A 272 -1.94 1.99 12.79
N LYS A 273 -1.47 0.89 13.36
CA LYS A 273 -0.76 -0.18 12.65
C LYS A 273 -1.44 -1.49 12.97
N PHE A 274 -1.86 -2.23 11.94
CA PHE A 274 -2.42 -3.57 12.08
C PHE A 274 -1.46 -4.62 11.57
N LYS A 275 -1.50 -5.80 12.20
CA LYS A 275 -0.83 -7.02 11.76
C LYS A 275 -1.90 -8.05 11.41
N PHE A 276 -1.83 -8.58 10.20
CA PHE A 276 -2.67 -9.66 9.70
C PHE A 276 -1.87 -10.96 9.86
N GLY A 277 -2.22 -11.79 10.84
CA GLY A 277 -1.42 -12.92 11.30
C GLY A 277 -1.24 -14.00 10.24
N GLU A 278 -2.31 -14.41 9.54
CA GLU A 278 -2.31 -15.48 8.52
C GLU A 278 -1.17 -15.31 7.50
N LYS A 279 -0.97 -14.07 7.03
CA LYS A 279 0.07 -13.73 6.06
C LYS A 279 1.21 -12.95 6.68
N SER A 280 1.26 -12.67 7.98
CA SER A 280 2.25 -11.80 8.63
C SER A 280 2.44 -10.46 7.88
N ILE A 281 1.32 -9.85 7.49
CA ILE A 281 1.29 -8.56 6.79
C ILE A 281 1.12 -7.46 7.82
N GLU A 282 1.99 -6.46 7.82
CA GLU A 282 1.80 -5.26 8.63
C GLU A 282 1.49 -4.03 7.77
N VAL A 283 0.47 -3.29 8.16
CA VAL A 283 0.04 -2.06 7.48
C VAL A 283 -0.21 -0.96 8.47
N LYS A 284 0.41 0.19 8.22
CA LYS A 284 0.21 1.41 8.98
C LYS A 284 -0.74 2.34 8.24
N PHE A 285 -1.82 2.73 8.90
CA PHE A 285 -2.86 3.64 8.45
C PHE A 285 -2.52 5.01 9.04
N THR A 286 -2.24 6.00 8.20
CA THR A 286 -2.00 7.39 8.63
C THR A 286 -3.13 8.27 8.13
N PHE A 287 -3.91 8.82 9.06
CA PHE A 287 -5.11 9.61 8.74
C PHE A 287 -4.76 11.04 8.36
N ASN A 288 -5.71 11.74 7.72
CA ASN A 288 -5.58 13.15 7.33
C ASN A 288 -4.29 13.44 6.55
N TYR A 289 -3.93 12.54 5.63
CA TYR A 289 -2.66 12.58 4.92
C TYR A 289 -2.73 13.39 3.62
N GLY A 290 -1.79 14.32 3.47
CA GLY A 290 -1.61 15.10 2.26
C GLY A 290 -2.75 16.09 2.01
N LYS A 291 -2.80 16.67 0.80
CA LYS A 291 -3.81 17.69 0.46
C LYS A 291 -5.22 17.14 0.25
N GLU A 292 -5.33 15.83 0.06
CA GLU A 292 -6.61 15.16 -0.16
C GLU A 292 -7.26 14.78 1.18
N ASN A 293 -6.58 14.99 2.33
CA ASN A 293 -7.02 14.55 3.67
C ASN A 293 -7.43 13.07 3.73
N GLY A 294 -6.91 12.23 2.83
CA GLY A 294 -7.23 10.80 2.80
C GLY A 294 -6.38 9.99 3.78
N CYS A 295 -6.65 8.69 3.89
CA CYS A 295 -5.80 7.78 4.65
C CYS A 295 -4.67 7.19 3.80
N LEU A 296 -3.42 7.32 4.28
CA LEU A 296 -2.26 6.68 3.67
C LEU A 296 -2.01 5.31 4.31
N LEU A 297 -2.06 4.27 3.48
CA LEU A 297 -1.70 2.91 3.85
C LEU A 297 -0.21 2.68 3.53
N GLN A 298 0.61 2.47 4.55
CA GLN A 298 2.01 2.06 4.39
C GLN A 298 2.14 0.56 4.65
N HIS A 299 2.48 -0.18 3.59
CA HIS A 299 2.69 -1.62 3.61
C HIS A 299 4.13 -1.90 4.05
N LEU A 300 4.33 -2.35 5.30
CA LEU A 300 5.66 -2.54 5.89
C LEU A 300 6.36 -3.76 5.30
N TYR A 301 7.69 -3.78 5.20
CA TYR A 301 8.38 -4.91 4.57
C TYR A 301 8.06 -6.24 5.27
N SER A 302 7.77 -7.29 4.49
CA SER A 302 7.63 -8.66 5.00
C SER A 302 8.78 -9.51 4.44
N PRO A 303 9.48 -10.30 5.28
CA PRO A 303 10.53 -11.20 4.83
C PRO A 303 10.00 -12.45 4.11
N LEU A 304 8.70 -12.78 4.25
CA LEU A 304 8.12 -13.98 3.64
C LEU A 304 8.04 -13.85 2.12
N LYS A 305 8.57 -14.85 1.40
CA LYS A 305 8.54 -14.91 -0.07
C LYS A 305 7.13 -15.00 -0.64
N SER A 306 6.21 -15.65 0.07
CA SER A 306 4.78 -15.72 -0.28
C SER A 306 4.12 -14.33 -0.34
N ASN A 307 4.70 -13.34 0.33
CA ASN A 307 4.19 -11.98 0.36
C ASN A 307 4.87 -11.07 -0.67
N GLN A 308 5.58 -11.63 -1.65
CA GLN A 308 6.15 -10.88 -2.76
C GLN A 308 5.14 -10.75 -3.90
N GLY A 309 4.82 -9.51 -4.28
CA GLY A 309 3.87 -9.20 -5.34
C GLY A 309 2.53 -8.70 -4.81
N ARG A 310 1.71 -8.23 -5.75
CA ARG A 310 0.51 -7.42 -5.56
C ARG A 310 -0.53 -8.04 -4.63
N GLU A 311 -0.58 -9.37 -4.59
CA GLU A 311 -1.52 -10.17 -3.81
C GLU A 311 -1.61 -9.70 -2.35
N ARG A 312 -0.50 -9.26 -1.77
CA ARG A 312 -0.49 -8.70 -0.41
C ARG A 312 -1.32 -7.42 -0.28
N MET A 313 -1.11 -6.47 -1.19
CA MET A 313 -1.83 -5.20 -1.16
C MET A 313 -3.30 -5.42 -1.53
N ASP A 314 -3.57 -6.35 -2.45
CA ASP A 314 -4.93 -6.77 -2.81
C ASP A 314 -5.65 -7.41 -1.60
N TYR A 315 -4.97 -8.24 -0.81
CA TYR A 315 -5.51 -8.83 0.41
C TYR A 315 -5.96 -7.75 1.42
N VAL A 316 -5.10 -6.77 1.69
CA VAL A 316 -5.43 -5.66 2.61
C VAL A 316 -6.58 -4.82 2.07
N THR A 317 -6.57 -4.52 0.76
CA THR A 317 -7.61 -3.71 0.12
C THR A 317 -8.96 -4.42 0.15
N ASN A 318 -8.99 -5.72 -0.18
CA ASN A 318 -10.19 -6.54 -0.11
C ASN A 318 -10.71 -6.64 1.33
N TYR A 319 -9.83 -6.80 2.33
CA TYR A 319 -10.28 -6.80 3.72
C TYR A 319 -10.92 -5.47 4.14
N ILE A 320 -10.35 -4.34 3.72
CA ILE A 320 -10.95 -3.00 3.94
C ILE A 320 -12.31 -2.90 3.24
N ILE A 321 -12.43 -3.39 2.01
CA ILE A 321 -13.69 -3.47 1.26
C ILE A 321 -14.73 -4.29 2.02
N ASP A 322 -14.36 -5.48 2.50
CA ASP A 322 -15.26 -6.38 3.22
C ASP A 322 -15.79 -5.73 4.50
N VAL A 323 -14.90 -5.14 5.30
CA VAL A 323 -15.28 -4.40 6.52
C VAL A 323 -16.19 -3.22 6.19
N ARG A 324 -15.88 -2.45 5.14
CA ARG A 324 -16.71 -1.35 4.68
C ARG A 324 -18.13 -1.81 4.33
N ASN A 325 -18.26 -2.92 3.63
CA ASN A 325 -19.56 -3.47 3.24
C ASN A 325 -20.36 -3.94 4.48
N ILE A 326 -19.69 -4.59 5.43
CA ILE A 326 -20.31 -4.97 6.71
C ILE A 326 -20.86 -3.75 7.44
N ILE A 327 -20.05 -2.69 7.58
CA ILE A 327 -20.47 -1.46 8.27
C ILE A 327 -21.67 -0.82 7.57
N ALA A 328 -21.71 -0.83 6.23
CA ALA A 328 -22.83 -0.27 5.47
C ALA A 328 -24.15 -1.06 5.64
N GLU A 329 -24.10 -2.33 6.05
CA GLU A 329 -25.26 -3.18 6.33
C GLU A 329 -25.72 -3.11 7.79
N LEU A 330 -24.92 -2.53 8.69
CA LEU A 330 -25.33 -2.37 10.08
C LEU A 330 -26.53 -1.41 10.18
N PRO A 331 -27.48 -1.68 11.09
CA PRO A 331 -28.56 -0.75 11.34
C PRO A 331 -27.95 0.59 11.77
N THR A 332 -28.28 1.66 11.06
CA THR A 332 -28.00 3.00 11.56
C THR A 332 -28.86 3.18 12.80
N GLU A 333 -28.26 3.57 13.94
CA GLU A 333 -29.01 3.95 15.14
C GLU A 333 -29.78 5.25 14.89
N GLN A 334 -30.85 5.16 14.10
CA GLN A 334 -31.95 6.10 14.00
C GLN A 334 -33.23 5.31 13.69
N ASP A 335 -33.88 4.84 14.76
CA ASP A 335 -35.34 4.84 14.90
C ASP A 335 -35.71 5.05 16.38
#